data_AF-A0A376F769-F1
#
_entry.id   AF-A0A376F769-F1
#
_cell.length_a   1.000
_cell.length_b   1.000
_cell.length_c   1.000
_cell.angle_alpha   90.00
_cell.angle_beta   90.00
_cell.angle_gamma   90.00
#
_symmetry.space_group_name_H-M   'P 1'
#
loop_
_entity.id
_entity.type
_entity.pdbx_description
1 polymer ?
#
loop_
_entity_poly.entity_id
_entity_poly.type
_entity_poly.pdbx_seq_one_letter_code
_entity_poly.pdbx_strand_id
1 'polypeptide(L)' 'MTLILVTHEMNFAREVGDRVVFMHQGKVWEQGDSKTLFANPQTTELKQFISSVRGLN' A
#
# COMPACT_ATOMS: atom_id res chain seq x y z
N MET A 1 -5.64 20.40 -6.40
CA MET A 1 -6.68 19.37 -6.67
C MET A 1 -6.34 18.16 -5.83
N THR A 2 -7.33 17.45 -5.29
CA THR A 2 -7.13 16.30 -4.40
C THR A 2 -7.97 15.14 -4.91
N LEU A 3 -7.37 13.95 -4.98
CA LEU A 3 -8.00 12.73 -5.48
C LEU A 3 -7.84 11.62 -4.44
N ILE A 4 -8.91 10.89 -4.19
CA ILE A 4 -8.87 9.62 -3.45
C ILE A 4 -9.21 8.52 -4.45
N LEU A 5 -8.35 7.51 -4.51
CA LEU A 5 -8.52 6.37 -5.41
C LEU A 5 -8.37 5.06 -4.63
N VAL A 6 -9.08 4.04 -5.07
CA VAL A 6 -9.00 2.68 -4.53
C VAL A 6 -8.62 1.77 -5.68
N THR A 7 -7.54 0.98 -5.52
CA THR A 7 -7.01 0.13 -6.59
C THR A 7 -6.45 -1.18 -6.04
N HIS A 8 -6.49 -2.22 -6.88
CA HIS A 8 -5.78 -3.48 -6.66
C HIS A 8 -4.42 -3.52 -7.37
N GLU A 9 -4.09 -2.52 -8.17
CA GLU A 9 -2.82 -2.41 -8.89
C GLU A 9 -1.77 -1.68 -8.03
N MET A 10 -0.88 -2.44 -7.39
CA MET A 10 0.07 -1.89 -6.42
C MET A 10 1.14 -0.99 -7.05
N ASN A 11 1.57 -1.28 -8.29
CA ASN A 11 2.51 -0.42 -9.00
C ASN A 11 1.93 0.97 -9.25
N PHE A 12 0.64 1.06 -9.60
CA PHE A 12 -0.05 2.33 -9.73
C PHE A 12 -0.11 3.08 -8.39
N ALA A 13 -0.47 2.39 -7.30
CA ALA A 13 -0.51 2.99 -5.97
C ALA A 13 0.88 3.51 -5.52
N ARG A 14 1.96 2.81 -5.91
CA ARG A 14 3.35 3.20 -5.62
C ARG A 14 3.82 4.41 -6.43
N GLU A 15 3.42 4.50 -7.70
CA GLU A 15 3.92 5.53 -8.61
C GLU A 15 3.12 6.84 -8.56
N VAL A 16 1.81 6.76 -8.38
CA VAL A 16 0.90 7.92 -8.50
C VAL A 16 0.44 8.43 -7.13
N GLY A 17 0.45 7.60 -6.10
CA GLY A 17 -0.01 7.99 -4.77
C GLY A 17 1.01 8.84 -4.02
N ASP A 18 0.60 10.02 -3.54
CA ASP A 18 1.37 10.78 -2.54
C ASP A 18 1.32 10.09 -1.16
N ARG A 19 0.15 9.51 -0.84
CA ARG A 19 -0.09 8.77 0.40
C ARG A 19 -0.91 7.52 0.10
N VAL A 20 -0.49 6.40 0.69
CA VAL A 20 -1.18 5.12 0.58
C VAL A 20 -1.74 4.72 1.94
N VAL A 21 -2.91 4.09 1.92
CA VAL A 21 -3.56 3.51 3.08
C VAL A 21 -3.82 2.04 2.77
N PHE A 22 -3.24 1.15 3.56
CA PHE A 22 -3.48 -0.28 3.48
C PHE A 22 -4.59 -0.69 4.47
N MET A 23 -5.62 -1.32 3.94
CA MET A 23 -6.77 -1.80 4.69
C MET A 23 -6.97 -3.30 4.51
N HIS A 24 -7.25 -4.00 5.60
CA HIS A 24 -7.59 -5.43 5.59
C HIS A 24 -8.58 -5.73 6.71
N GLN A 25 -9.63 -6.52 6.41
CA GLN A 25 -10.71 -6.87 7.34
C GLN A 25 -11.38 -5.66 8.00
N GLY A 26 -11.67 -4.62 7.21
CA GLY A 26 -12.34 -3.41 7.70
C GLY A 26 -11.48 -2.53 8.61
N LYS A 27 -10.18 -2.82 8.75
CA LYS A 27 -9.23 -2.05 9.57
C LYS A 27 -8.14 -1.43 8.71
N VAL A 28 -7.79 -0.18 9.00
CA VAL A 28 -6.56 0.45 8.50
C VAL A 28 -5.39 -0.10 9.28
N TRP A 29 -4.50 -0.83 8.60
CA TRP A 29 -3.33 -1.42 9.23
C TRP A 29 -2.13 -0.50 9.15
N GLU A 30 -1.92 0.13 8.00
CA GLU A 30 -0.77 1.00 7.78
C GLU A 30 -1.11 2.12 6.81
N GLN A 31 -0.49 3.28 7.00
CA GLN A 31 -0.65 4.42 6.10
C GLN A 31 0.63 5.25 6.09
N GLY A 32 0.94 5.87 4.96
CA GLY A 32 2.16 6.65 4.83
C GLY A 32 2.47 7.04 3.40
N ASP A 33 3.66 7.60 3.20
CA ASP A 33 4.25 7.83 1.89
C ASP A 33 4.27 6.52 1.08
N SER A 34 3.87 6.58 -0.18
CA SER A 34 3.72 5.40 -1.04
C SER A 34 5.02 4.61 -1.15
N LYS A 35 6.14 5.27 -1.41
CA LYS A 35 7.45 4.62 -1.60
C LYS A 35 7.92 3.95 -0.31
N THR A 36 7.79 4.65 0.80
CA THR A 36 8.24 4.16 2.11
C THR A 36 7.39 2.99 2.60
N LEU A 37 6.07 3.06 2.43
CA LEU A 37 5.12 2.05 2.90
C LEU A 37 5.34 0.69 2.22
N PHE A 38 5.66 0.67 0.92
CA PHE A 38 5.99 -0.56 0.20
C PHE A 38 7.45 -1.02 0.41
N ALA A 39 8.41 -0.10 0.57
CA ALA A 39 9.82 -0.45 0.75
C ALA A 39 10.17 -0.92 2.17
N ASN A 40 9.49 -0.37 3.18
CA ASN A 40 9.72 -0.69 4.59
C ASN A 40 8.39 -0.82 5.34
N PRO A 41 7.56 -1.83 4.99
CA PRO A 41 6.30 -2.08 5.69
C PRO A 41 6.58 -2.39 7.16
N GLN A 42 5.83 -1.78 8.09
CA GLN A 42 6.02 -1.96 9.53
C GLN A 42 5.16 -3.11 10.07
N THR A 43 3.92 -3.22 9.60
CA THR A 43 2.95 -4.20 10.08
C THR A 43 3.16 -5.59 9.48
N THR A 44 2.82 -6.63 10.25
CA THR A 44 2.89 -8.01 9.78
C THR A 44 1.89 -8.25 8.64
N GLU A 45 0.71 -7.66 8.72
CA GLU A 45 -0.35 -7.78 7.73
C GLU A 45 0.06 -7.19 6.37
N LEU A 46 0.69 -6.01 6.36
CA LEU A 46 1.19 -5.43 5.11
C LEU A 46 2.36 -6.24 4.54
N LYS A 47 3.28 -6.73 5.39
CA LYS A 47 4.38 -7.63 4.96
C LYS A 47 3.84 -8.89 4.30
N GLN A 48 2.86 -9.54 4.92
CA GLN A 48 2.20 -10.74 4.38
C GLN A 48 1.51 -10.43 3.05
N PHE A 49 0.75 -9.33 3.00
CA PHE A 49 0.09 -8.89 1.77
C PHE A 49 1.09 -8.67 0.62
N ILE A 50 2.14 -7.86 0.84
CA ILE A 50 3.17 -7.59 -0.18
C ILE A 50 3.83 -8.90 -0.64
N SER A 51 4.15 -9.82 0.28
CA SER A 51 4.76 -11.11 -0.08
C SER A 51 3.85 -12.00 -0.95
N SER A 52 2.53 -11.84 -0.83
CA SER A 52 1.55 -12.57 -1.63
C SER A 52 1.27 -11.94 -3.00
N VAL A 53 1.55 -10.64 -3.14
CA VAL A 53 1.36 -9.90 -4.40
C VAL A 53 2.59 -10.09 -5.29
N ARG A 54 2.43 -10.85 -6.38
CA ARG A 54 3.48 -10.98 -7.39
C ARG A 54 3.65 -9.65 -8.15
N GLY A 55 4.85 -9.08 -8.13
CA GLY A 55 5.21 -7.88 -8.90
C GLY A 55 5.87 -6.74 -8.13
N LEU A 56 6.08 -6.89 -6.82
CA LEU A 56 6.80 -5.92 -5.97
C LEU A 56 8.23 -6.38 -5.59
N ASN A 57 8.66 -7.56 -6.06
CA ASN A 57 10.04 -8.07 -5.94
C ASN A 57 10.88 -7.64 -7.15
#